data_AF-A0A3D0XBD4-F1
#
_entry.id   AF-A0A3D0XBD4-F1
#
_cell.length_a   1.000
_cell.length_b   1.000
_cell.length_c   1.000
_cell.angle_alpha   90.00
_cell.angle_beta   90.00
_cell.angle_gamma   90.00
#
_symmetry.space_group_name_H-M   'P 1'
#
loop_
_entity.id
_entity.type
_entity.pdbx_description
1 polymer ?
#
loop_
_entity_poly.entity_id
_entity_poly.type
_entity_poly.pdbx_seq_one_letter_code
_entity_poly.pdbx_strand_id
1 'polypeptide(L)'
;MTPQEEFIAIYNEHITRQGADDLLEWLKRTDFFTAPASTRYHCACENGLVMHSVSVFNTMMEKHFDEETDNVESFAICGLLHDLCKAQFYKVSSRNVKNETTGQWEKVPYYAVDDQFPYGHGEKSVFLIERKMHLKIDEAMAIRWHMGEFGDKNSNTISQAYDRYPLAVKLHLADLESTFLREKGTSAVNK
;
A
#
# COMPACT_ATOMS: atom_id res chain seq x y z
N MET A 1 4.58 19.23 -4.65
CA MET A 1 3.83 18.55 -3.58
C MET A 1 4.58 17.28 -3.25
N THR A 2 4.81 17.00 -1.98
CA THR A 2 5.43 15.73 -1.54
C THR A 2 4.40 14.59 -1.59
N PRO A 3 4.80 13.31 -1.62
CA PRO A 3 3.86 12.20 -1.59
C PRO A 3 2.92 12.22 -0.37
N GLN A 4 3.43 12.64 0.80
CA GLN A 4 2.61 12.80 2.00
C GLN A 4 1.59 13.94 1.87
N GLU A 5 1.99 15.08 1.31
CA GLU A 5 1.07 16.20 1.08
C GLU A 5 -0.04 15.81 0.09
N GLU A 6 0.32 15.09 -0.99
CA GLU A 6 -0.61 14.60 -1.99
C GLU A 6 -1.59 13.58 -1.39
N PHE A 7 -1.09 12.60 -0.63
CA PHE A 7 -1.93 11.65 0.10
C PHE A 7 -2.93 12.37 1.00
N ILE A 8 -2.48 13.33 1.81
CA ILE A 8 -3.34 14.05 2.76
C ILE A 8 -4.38 14.91 2.01
N ALA A 9 -4.00 15.53 0.90
CA ALA A 9 -4.91 16.30 0.07
C ALA A 9 -6.05 15.41 -0.48
N ILE A 10 -5.70 14.30 -1.14
CA ILE A 10 -6.66 13.34 -1.69
C ILE A 10 -7.54 12.75 -0.58
N TYR A 11 -6.94 12.37 0.55
CA TYR A 11 -7.66 11.81 1.69
C TYR A 11 -8.72 12.77 2.21
N ASN A 12 -8.36 14.03 2.48
CA ASN A 12 -9.30 15.02 2.99
C ASN A 12 -10.35 15.45 1.96
N GLU A 13 -10.00 15.41 0.67
CA GLU A 13 -10.93 15.77 -0.40
C GLU A 13 -12.01 14.70 -0.59
N HIS A 14 -11.65 13.42 -0.52
CA HIS A 14 -12.54 12.33 -0.94
C HIS A 14 -13.06 11.45 0.19
N ILE A 15 -12.40 11.38 1.35
CA ILE A 15 -12.78 10.48 2.45
C ILE A 15 -13.41 11.31 3.57
N THR A 16 -14.74 11.25 3.63
CA THR A 16 -15.56 12.14 4.50
C THR A 16 -16.27 11.38 5.62
N ARG A 17 -15.99 10.08 5.76
CA ARG A 17 -16.68 9.21 6.72
C ARG A 17 -16.34 9.51 8.16
N GLN A 18 -17.29 9.18 9.04
CA GLN A 18 -17.03 9.19 10.47
C GLN A 18 -15.82 8.31 10.81
N GLY A 19 -14.88 8.89 11.55
CA GLY A 19 -13.64 8.23 11.95
C GLY A 19 -12.48 8.35 10.96
N ALA A 20 -12.70 8.97 9.79
CA ALA A 20 -11.64 9.25 8.82
C ALA A 20 -10.55 10.15 9.42
N ASP A 21 -10.93 11.21 10.16
CA ASP A 21 -9.97 12.10 10.84
C ASP A 21 -9.11 11.35 11.87
N ASP A 22 -9.74 10.51 12.70
CA ASP A 22 -9.05 9.71 13.71
C ASP A 22 -8.10 8.68 13.10
N LEU A 23 -8.47 8.11 11.93
CA LEU A 23 -7.62 7.20 11.18
C LEU A 23 -6.41 7.94 10.59
N LEU A 24 -6.63 9.12 10.00
CA LEU A 24 -5.56 9.94 9.45
C LEU A 24 -4.57 10.40 10.52
N GLU A 25 -5.08 10.83 11.68
CA GLU A 25 -4.24 11.19 12.83
C GLU A 25 -3.48 9.99 13.39
N TRP A 26 -4.06 8.78 13.35
CA TRP A 26 -3.33 7.56 13.68
C TRP A 26 -2.19 7.30 12.67
N LEU A 27 -2.44 7.40 11.36
CA LEU A 27 -1.41 7.23 10.32
C LEU A 27 -0.22 8.17 10.55
N LYS A 28 -0.48 9.45 10.85
CA LYS A 28 0.56 10.46 11.13
C LYS A 28 1.44 10.13 12.34
N ARG A 29 0.96 9.29 13.27
CA ARG A 29 1.71 8.84 14.46
C ARG A 29 2.50 7.55 14.21
N THR A 30 2.24 6.86 13.10
CA THR A 30 3.02 5.70 12.66
C THR A 30 4.15 6.13 11.74
N ASP A 31 4.91 5.15 11.23
CA ASP A 31 5.91 5.36 10.18
C ASP A 31 5.32 5.29 8.77
N PHE A 32 4.00 5.19 8.57
CA PHE A 32 3.38 4.98 7.25
C PHE A 32 3.89 5.96 6.17
N PHE A 33 4.09 7.23 6.52
CA PHE A 33 4.54 8.26 5.60
C PHE A 33 6.05 8.23 5.29
N THR A 34 6.85 7.52 6.08
CA THR A 34 8.31 7.42 5.93
C THR A 34 8.79 6.01 5.61
N ALA A 35 7.97 4.99 5.86
CA ALA A 35 8.26 3.60 5.62
C ALA A 35 8.47 3.30 4.13
N PRO A 36 9.30 2.29 3.79
CA PRO A 36 9.38 1.78 2.43
C PRO A 36 8.14 0.94 2.07
N ALA A 37 7.84 0.79 0.78
CA ALA A 37 6.78 -0.12 0.34
C ALA A 37 7.22 -1.60 0.38
N SER A 38 8.52 -1.83 0.22
CA SER A 38 9.12 -3.17 0.20
C SER A 38 10.57 -3.16 0.69
N THR A 39 11.14 -4.34 0.98
CA THR A 39 12.53 -4.44 1.47
C THR A 39 13.59 -4.25 0.38
N ARG A 40 13.25 -4.55 -0.87
CA ARG A 40 14.19 -4.54 -2.02
C ARG A 40 13.55 -4.42 -3.41
N TYR A 41 12.23 -4.39 -3.49
CA TYR A 41 11.49 -4.31 -4.76
C TYR A 41 11.05 -2.85 -4.99
N HIS A 42 9.90 -2.61 -5.62
CA HIS A 42 9.36 -1.26 -5.86
C HIS A 42 9.34 -0.43 -4.56
N CYS A 43 9.59 0.87 -4.71
CA CYS A 43 9.53 1.85 -3.63
C CYS A 43 10.26 1.40 -2.35
N ALA A 44 11.38 0.68 -2.48
CA ALA A 44 12.28 0.34 -1.39
C ALA A 44 13.20 1.54 -1.09
N CYS A 45 12.58 2.61 -0.61
CA CYS A 45 13.18 3.90 -0.24
C CYS A 45 12.33 4.56 0.85
N GLU A 46 12.87 5.60 1.47
CA GLU A 46 12.10 6.44 2.39
C GLU A 46 10.87 7.03 1.68
N ASN A 47 9.75 7.09 2.40
CA ASN A 47 8.42 7.49 1.90
C ASN A 47 7.84 6.56 0.81
N GLY A 48 8.47 5.42 0.55
CA GLY A 48 8.06 4.51 -0.51
C GLY A 48 6.63 3.98 -0.35
N LEU A 49 6.19 3.74 0.88
CA LEU A 49 4.84 3.22 1.14
C LEU A 49 3.75 4.23 0.73
N VAL A 50 3.87 5.49 1.16
CA VAL A 50 2.91 6.53 0.77
C VAL A 50 2.98 6.83 -0.73
N MET A 51 4.18 6.80 -1.34
CA MET A 51 4.34 6.93 -2.79
C MET A 51 3.54 5.86 -3.54
N HIS A 52 3.60 4.62 -3.06
CA HIS A 52 2.86 3.50 -3.63
C HIS A 52 1.34 3.70 -3.47
N SER A 53 0.85 4.02 -2.27
CA SER A 53 -0.58 4.31 -2.05
C SER A 53 -1.15 5.39 -2.99
N VAL A 54 -0.41 6.50 -3.17
CA VAL A 54 -0.81 7.59 -4.08
C VAL A 54 -0.79 7.12 -5.54
N SER A 55 0.26 6.42 -5.95
CA SER A 55 0.41 5.83 -7.28
C SER A 55 -0.75 4.90 -7.62
N VAL A 56 -1.16 4.02 -6.68
CA VAL A 56 -2.29 3.10 -6.86
C VAL A 56 -3.60 3.86 -7.01
N PHE A 57 -3.89 4.82 -6.12
CA PHE A 57 -5.08 5.66 -6.24
C PHE A 57 -5.15 6.38 -7.59
N ASN A 58 -4.06 7.05 -7.99
CA ASN A 58 -4.00 7.77 -9.26
C ASN A 58 -4.21 6.82 -10.46
N THR A 59 -3.65 5.60 -10.40
CA THR A 59 -3.84 4.59 -11.45
C THR A 59 -5.29 4.08 -11.50
N MET A 60 -5.92 3.85 -10.35
CA MET A 60 -7.34 3.50 -10.30
C MET A 60 -8.19 4.58 -10.95
N MET A 61 -7.97 5.85 -10.59
CA MET A 61 -8.69 7.00 -11.16
C MET A 61 -8.45 7.17 -12.66
N GLU A 62 -7.21 6.99 -13.13
CA GLU A 62 -6.85 7.20 -14.53
C GLU A 62 -7.34 6.08 -15.47
N LYS A 63 -7.31 4.82 -15.01
CA LYS A 63 -7.49 3.65 -15.90
C LYS A 63 -8.79 2.88 -15.68
N HIS A 64 -9.38 2.98 -14.50
CA HIS A 64 -10.41 2.03 -14.07
C HIS A 64 -11.66 2.69 -13.50
N PHE A 65 -11.61 4.00 -13.25
CA PHE A 65 -12.75 4.76 -12.76
C PHE A 65 -13.75 5.04 -13.87
N ASP A 66 -15.01 4.75 -13.57
CA ASP A 66 -16.16 5.03 -14.40
C ASP A 66 -17.13 5.93 -13.61
N GLU A 67 -17.30 7.16 -14.08
CA GLU A 67 -18.15 8.17 -13.43
C GLU A 67 -19.61 7.74 -13.28
N GLU A 68 -20.11 6.82 -14.11
CA GLU A 68 -21.50 6.37 -14.06
C GLU A 68 -21.73 5.30 -12.98
N THR A 69 -20.70 4.50 -12.66
CA THR A 69 -20.86 3.28 -11.85
C THR A 69 -20.02 3.25 -10.58
N ASP A 70 -18.91 3.99 -10.53
CA ASP A 70 -17.98 3.97 -9.41
C ASP A 70 -18.21 5.12 -8.43
N ASN A 71 -17.72 4.92 -7.22
CA ASN A 71 -17.72 5.93 -6.17
C ASN A 71 -16.29 6.38 -5.87
N VAL A 72 -16.03 7.69 -6.00
CA VAL A 72 -14.68 8.26 -5.79
C VAL A 72 -14.17 8.07 -4.37
N GLU A 73 -15.03 8.16 -3.35
CA GLU A 73 -14.63 7.90 -1.96
C GLU A 73 -14.19 6.44 -1.78
N SER A 74 -14.92 5.47 -2.36
CA SER A 74 -14.54 4.06 -2.33
C SER A 74 -13.20 3.79 -3.03
N PHE A 75 -12.92 4.49 -4.14
CA PHE A 75 -11.60 4.45 -4.81
C PHE A 75 -10.50 5.08 -3.95
N ALA A 76 -10.77 6.22 -3.32
CA ALA A 76 -9.83 6.87 -2.40
C ALA A 76 -9.49 5.97 -1.21
N ILE A 77 -10.51 5.38 -0.56
CA ILE A 77 -10.34 4.45 0.54
C ILE A 77 -9.50 3.25 0.10
N CYS A 78 -9.87 2.59 -1.01
CA CYS A 78 -9.17 1.40 -1.48
C CYS A 78 -7.74 1.73 -1.92
N GLY A 79 -7.56 2.70 -2.81
CA GLY A 79 -6.26 3.05 -3.38
C GLY A 79 -5.28 3.55 -2.31
N LEU A 80 -5.70 4.46 -1.44
CA LEU A 80 -4.82 5.02 -0.42
C LEU A 80 -4.53 4.04 0.72
N LEU A 81 -5.52 3.24 1.13
CA LEU A 81 -5.47 2.48 2.39
C LEU A 81 -5.26 0.97 2.24
N HIS A 82 -5.17 0.42 1.02
CA HIS A 82 -5.02 -1.03 0.81
C HIS A 82 -3.84 -1.64 1.58
N ASP A 83 -2.76 -0.88 1.73
CA ASP A 83 -1.47 -1.34 2.24
C ASP A 83 -1.18 -0.89 3.68
N LEU A 84 -2.21 -0.46 4.43
CA LEU A 84 -2.07 -0.04 5.83
C LEU A 84 -1.42 -1.10 6.74
N CYS A 85 -1.49 -2.38 6.36
CA CYS A 85 -0.82 -3.48 7.03
C CYS A 85 0.70 -3.31 7.18
N LYS A 86 1.31 -2.48 6.33
CA LYS A 86 2.74 -2.17 6.31
C LYS A 86 3.14 -1.03 7.24
N ALA A 87 2.19 -0.34 7.87
CA ALA A 87 2.51 0.58 8.96
C ALA A 87 3.18 -0.21 10.11
N GLN A 88 4.36 0.25 10.52
CA GLN A 88 5.23 -0.31 11.55
C GLN A 88 5.66 -1.76 11.26
N PHE A 89 5.74 -2.12 9.98
CA PHE A 89 6.09 -3.48 9.54
C PHE A 89 7.58 -3.64 9.20
N TYR A 90 8.27 -2.55 8.87
CA TYR A 90 9.67 -2.56 8.46
C TYR A 90 10.57 -1.91 9.50
N LYS A 91 11.82 -2.37 9.56
CA LYS A 91 12.89 -1.70 10.30
C LYS A 91 14.12 -1.48 9.44
N VAL A 92 14.84 -0.39 9.70
CA VAL A 92 16.18 -0.20 9.14
C VAL A 92 17.16 -1.06 9.93
N SER A 93 17.80 -1.99 9.24
CA SER A 93 18.86 -2.84 9.76
C SER A 93 20.14 -2.57 8.97
N SER A 94 21.22 -3.29 9.30
CA SER A 94 22.52 -3.12 8.66
C SER A 94 23.13 -4.47 8.29
N ARG A 95 23.77 -4.53 7.12
CA ARG A 95 24.48 -5.72 6.63
C ARG A 95 25.88 -5.33 6.16
N ASN A 96 26.81 -6.27 6.19
CA ASN A 96 28.13 -6.07 5.62
C ASN A 96 28.11 -6.48 4.16
N VAL A 97 28.58 -5.60 3.28
CA VAL A 97 28.79 -5.85 1.85
C VAL A 97 30.26 -5.64 1.55
N LYS A 98 30.83 -6.50 0.71
CA LYS A 98 32.21 -6.36 0.29
C LYS A 98 32.27 -5.37 -0.88
N ASN A 99 33.00 -4.28 -0.71
CA ASN A 99 33.24 -3.30 -1.77
C ASN A 99 34.17 -3.94 -2.82
N GLU A 100 33.70 -4.07 -4.06
CA GLU A 100 34.45 -4.73 -5.13
C GLU A 100 35.70 -3.94 -5.57
N THR A 101 35.67 -2.61 -5.42
CA THR A 101 36.78 -1.71 -5.79
C THR A 101 37.89 -1.71 -4.75
N THR A 102 37.54 -1.67 -3.46
CA THR A 102 38.51 -1.57 -2.35
C THR A 102 38.83 -2.91 -1.70
N GLY A 103 37.99 -3.93 -1.91
CA GLY A 103 38.08 -5.24 -1.27
C GLY A 103 37.67 -5.27 0.20
N GLN A 104 37.29 -4.12 0.79
CA GLN A 104 36.94 -3.98 2.20
C GLN A 104 35.47 -4.29 2.46
N TRP A 105 35.16 -4.73 3.69
CA TRP A 105 33.78 -4.91 4.14
C TRP A 105 33.24 -3.59 4.67
N GLU A 106 32.14 -3.13 4.08
CA GLU A 106 31.43 -1.92 4.47
C GLU A 106 30.05 -2.25 5.00
N LYS A 107 29.64 -1.53 6.04
CA LYS A 107 28.34 -1.72 6.67
C LYS A 107 27.32 -0.80 5.99
N VAL A 108 26.34 -1.40 5.30
CA VAL A 108 25.31 -0.68 4.56
C VAL A 108 23.93 -0.90 5.20
N PRO A 109 23.05 0.13 5.22
CA PRO A 109 21.68 -0.02 5.69
C PRO A 109 20.84 -0.87 4.72
N TYR A 110 19.84 -1.58 5.23
CA TYR A 110 18.80 -2.25 4.43
C TYR A 110 17.49 -2.32 5.22
N TYR A 111 16.37 -2.48 4.53
CA TYR A 111 15.07 -2.67 5.17
C TYR A 111 14.83 -4.16 5.47
N ALA A 112 14.46 -4.46 6.70
CA ALA A 112 14.07 -5.79 7.15
C ALA A 112 12.60 -5.81 7.58
N VAL A 113 11.92 -6.93 7.37
CA VAL A 113 10.57 -7.16 7.92
C VAL A 113 10.67 -7.42 9.43
N ASP A 114 9.79 -6.80 10.19
CA ASP A 114 9.65 -6.96 11.64
C ASP A 114 8.18 -6.93 12.07
N ASP A 115 7.37 -7.83 11.48
CA ASP A 115 5.93 -7.84 11.71
C ASP A 115 5.55 -8.28 13.14
N GLN A 116 5.19 -7.30 13.97
CA GLN A 116 4.74 -7.55 15.34
C GLN A 116 3.30 -8.07 15.42
N PHE A 117 2.54 -8.01 14.32
CA PHE A 117 1.14 -8.44 14.28
C PHE A 117 0.84 -9.21 12.98
N PRO A 118 1.24 -10.50 12.91
CA PRO A 118 1.13 -11.34 11.71
C PRO A 118 -0.32 -11.83 11.50
N TYR A 119 -1.16 -10.95 10.96
CA TYR A 119 -2.60 -11.17 10.79
C TYR A 119 -3.02 -11.43 9.33
N GLY A 120 -2.07 -11.46 8.40
CA GLY A 120 -2.30 -11.45 6.95
C GLY A 120 -2.27 -10.03 6.39
N HIS A 121 -1.80 -9.84 5.16
CA HIS A 121 -1.58 -8.50 4.60
C HIS A 121 -2.91 -7.75 4.39
N GLY A 122 -3.79 -8.27 3.54
CA GLY A 122 -5.08 -7.65 3.28
C GLY A 122 -5.99 -7.62 4.51
N GLU A 123 -6.05 -8.71 5.27
CA GLU A 123 -6.86 -8.81 6.49
C GLU A 123 -6.44 -7.80 7.56
N LYS A 124 -5.12 -7.58 7.72
CA LYS A 124 -4.60 -6.59 8.68
C LYS A 124 -4.97 -5.17 8.26
N SER A 125 -4.90 -4.82 6.97
CA SER A 125 -5.36 -3.51 6.50
C SER A 125 -6.84 -3.28 6.81
N VAL A 126 -7.71 -4.24 6.44
CA VAL A 126 -9.16 -4.17 6.76
C VAL A 126 -9.38 -4.01 8.26
N PHE A 127 -8.71 -4.83 9.07
CA PHE A 127 -8.83 -4.79 10.53
C PHE A 127 -8.42 -3.44 11.12
N LEU A 128 -7.30 -2.86 10.66
CA LEU A 128 -6.81 -1.57 11.16
C LEU A 128 -7.77 -0.43 10.81
N ILE A 129 -8.31 -0.42 9.58
CA ILE A 129 -9.25 0.60 9.12
C ILE A 129 -10.56 0.52 9.92
N GLU A 130 -11.17 -0.67 10.02
CA GLU A 130 -12.47 -0.90 10.70
C GLU A 130 -12.48 -0.51 12.18
N ARG A 131 -11.31 -0.44 12.83
CA ARG A 131 -11.21 0.06 14.21
C ARG A 131 -11.43 1.56 14.35
N LYS A 132 -11.40 2.29 13.24
CA LYS A 132 -11.49 3.75 13.19
C LYS A 132 -12.63 4.20 12.29
N MET A 133 -12.73 3.62 11.10
CA MET A 133 -13.67 4.00 10.05
C MET A 133 -14.29 2.73 9.45
N HIS A 134 -15.61 2.69 9.35
CA HIS A 134 -16.32 1.53 8.78
C HIS A 134 -16.16 1.46 7.26
N LEU A 135 -15.82 0.27 6.76
CA LEU A 135 -15.76 -0.04 5.35
C LEU A 135 -17.09 -0.58 4.86
N LYS A 136 -17.39 -0.32 3.59
CA LYS A 136 -18.40 -1.10 2.87
C LYS A 136 -17.82 -2.49 2.57
N ILE A 137 -18.71 -3.44 2.31
CA ILE A 137 -18.31 -4.83 2.04
C ILE A 137 -17.42 -4.93 0.80
N ASP A 138 -17.75 -4.20 -0.27
CA ASP A 138 -16.96 -4.13 -1.50
C ASP A 138 -15.56 -3.56 -1.27
N GLU A 139 -15.41 -2.52 -0.46
CA GLU A 139 -14.12 -1.94 -0.07
C GLU A 139 -13.29 -2.91 0.77
N ALA A 140 -13.90 -3.55 1.77
CA ALA A 140 -13.24 -4.54 2.59
C ALA A 140 -12.77 -5.75 1.75
N MET A 141 -13.59 -6.18 0.78
CA MET A 141 -13.22 -7.24 -0.16
C MET A 141 -12.11 -6.81 -1.11
N ALA A 142 -12.15 -5.58 -1.61
CA ALA A 142 -11.09 -5.04 -2.46
C ALA A 142 -9.76 -4.98 -1.71
N ILE A 143 -9.73 -4.35 -0.53
CA ILE A 143 -8.52 -4.23 0.28
C ILE A 143 -8.00 -5.60 0.71
N ARG A 144 -8.87 -6.54 1.08
CA ARG A 144 -8.44 -7.89 1.45
C ARG A 144 -7.70 -8.59 0.29
N TRP A 145 -8.25 -8.49 -0.92
CA TRP A 145 -7.79 -9.26 -2.06
C TRP A 145 -6.92 -8.46 -3.05
N HIS A 146 -6.45 -7.26 -2.67
CA HIS A 146 -5.70 -6.37 -3.58
C HIS A 146 -4.43 -7.02 -4.16
N MET A 147 -3.75 -7.88 -3.40
CA MET A 147 -2.54 -8.58 -3.88
C MET A 147 -2.85 -9.77 -4.83
N GLY A 148 -4.12 -10.15 -5.00
CA GLY A 148 -4.50 -11.36 -5.72
C GLY A 148 -3.73 -12.59 -5.24
N GLU A 149 -3.26 -13.40 -6.20
CA GLU A 149 -2.51 -14.64 -5.91
C GLU A 149 -1.12 -14.42 -5.28
N PHE A 150 -0.62 -13.18 -5.27
CA PHE A 150 0.63 -12.85 -4.57
C PHE A 150 0.46 -12.83 -3.05
N GLY A 151 -0.78 -12.59 -2.55
CA GLY A 151 -1.09 -12.54 -1.13
C GLY A 151 -1.53 -13.89 -0.55
N ASP A 152 -2.44 -14.59 -1.23
CA ASP A 152 -2.94 -15.92 -0.85
C ASP A 152 -3.07 -16.78 -2.10
N LYS A 153 -2.66 -18.05 -2.03
CA LYS A 153 -2.70 -18.99 -3.16
C LYS A 153 -4.05 -19.70 -3.30
N ASN A 154 -5.06 -19.31 -2.53
CA ASN A 154 -6.40 -19.88 -2.62
C ASN A 154 -7.18 -19.30 -3.82
N SER A 155 -6.86 -19.78 -5.02
CA SER A 155 -7.38 -19.27 -6.30
C SER A 155 -8.92 -19.31 -6.39
N ASN A 156 -9.57 -20.31 -5.80
CA ASN A 156 -11.03 -20.44 -5.84
C ASN A 156 -11.74 -19.31 -5.09
N THR A 157 -11.20 -18.87 -3.95
CA THR A 157 -11.80 -17.79 -3.16
C THR A 157 -11.54 -16.43 -3.80
N ILE A 158 -10.36 -16.23 -4.39
CA ILE A 158 -10.03 -15.01 -5.14
C ILE A 158 -10.96 -14.85 -6.34
N SER A 159 -11.15 -15.93 -7.13
CA SER A 159 -12.04 -15.89 -8.29
C SER A 159 -13.47 -15.49 -7.92
N GLN A 160 -14.01 -16.03 -6.82
CA GLN A 160 -15.34 -15.65 -6.34
C GLN A 160 -15.40 -14.19 -5.84
N ALA A 161 -14.33 -13.70 -5.22
CA ALA A 161 -14.25 -12.31 -4.81
C ALA A 161 -14.25 -11.37 -6.03
N TYR A 162 -13.44 -11.67 -7.05
CA TYR A 162 -13.35 -10.85 -8.26
C TYR A 162 -14.64 -10.88 -9.10
N ASP A 163 -15.34 -12.01 -9.13
CA ASP A 163 -16.65 -12.13 -9.80
C ASP A 163 -17.72 -11.24 -9.15
N ARG A 164 -17.74 -11.18 -7.80
CA ARG A 164 -18.77 -10.41 -7.06
C ARG A 164 -18.43 -8.96 -6.81
N TYR A 165 -17.14 -8.62 -6.74
CA TYR A 165 -16.67 -7.31 -6.31
C TYR A 165 -15.72 -6.72 -7.37
N PRO A 166 -16.24 -6.06 -8.41
CA PRO A 166 -15.42 -5.46 -9.47
C PRO A 166 -14.37 -4.48 -8.96
N LEU A 167 -14.64 -3.77 -7.85
CA LEU A 167 -13.69 -2.88 -7.19
C LEU A 167 -12.39 -3.59 -6.79
N ALA A 168 -12.47 -4.87 -6.38
CA ALA A 168 -11.30 -5.68 -6.05
C ALA A 168 -10.41 -5.92 -7.28
N VAL A 169 -11.03 -6.17 -8.44
CA VAL A 169 -10.30 -6.34 -9.70
C VAL A 169 -9.62 -5.04 -10.10
N LYS A 170 -10.34 -3.91 -10.03
CA LYS A 170 -9.81 -2.58 -10.37
C LYS A 170 -8.62 -2.20 -9.48
N LEU A 171 -8.73 -2.41 -8.17
CA LEU A 171 -7.64 -2.17 -7.22
C LEU A 171 -6.44 -3.08 -7.51
N HIS A 172 -6.67 -4.38 -7.74
CA HIS A 172 -5.59 -5.33 -8.04
C HIS A 172 -4.82 -4.96 -9.31
N LEU A 173 -5.52 -4.59 -10.38
CA LEU A 173 -4.89 -4.15 -11.63
C LEU A 173 -4.08 -2.87 -11.45
N ALA A 174 -4.63 -1.91 -10.69
CA ALA A 174 -3.92 -0.67 -10.37
C ALA A 174 -2.65 -0.92 -9.54
N ASP A 175 -2.73 -1.75 -8.50
CA ASP A 175 -1.57 -2.15 -7.68
C ASP A 175 -0.47 -2.80 -8.55
N LEU A 176 -0.84 -3.74 -9.43
CA LEU A 176 0.11 -4.36 -10.34
C LEU A 176 0.75 -3.37 -11.32
N GLU A 177 -0.04 -2.49 -11.94
CA GLU A 177 0.48 -1.47 -12.87
C GLU A 177 1.40 -0.48 -12.14
N SER A 178 0.99 -0.01 -10.97
CA SER A 178 1.81 0.85 -10.11
C SER A 178 3.14 0.18 -9.77
N THR A 179 3.09 -1.02 -9.22
CA THR A 179 4.27 -1.80 -8.81
C THR A 179 5.24 -2.06 -9.96
N PHE A 180 4.75 -2.55 -11.11
CA PHE A 180 5.62 -3.09 -12.16
C PHE A 180 5.93 -2.11 -13.30
N LEU A 181 5.04 -1.15 -13.56
CA LEU A 181 5.18 -0.23 -14.69
C LEU A 181 5.52 1.19 -14.25
N ARG A 182 4.84 1.73 -13.22
CA ARG A 182 5.01 3.13 -12.81
C ARG A 182 6.18 3.34 -11.84
N GLU A 183 6.40 2.40 -10.94
CA GLU A 183 7.37 2.53 -9.84
C GLU A 183 8.70 1.83 -10.10
N LYS A 184 8.90 1.32 -11.32
CA LYS A 184 10.11 0.61 -11.69
C LYS A 184 11.34 1.52 -11.55
N GLY A 185 12.31 1.08 -10.73
CA GLY A 185 13.57 1.82 -10.53
C GLY A 185 13.52 2.88 -9.42
N THR A 186 12.44 2.96 -8.65
CA THR A 186 12.33 3.87 -7.49
C THR A 186 13.16 3.42 -6.27
N SER A 187 13.56 2.15 -6.21
CA SER A 187 14.29 1.55 -5.10
C SER A 187 15.68 2.16 -4.91
N ALA A 188 15.99 2.60 -3.69
CA ALA A 188 17.31 3.14 -3.34
C ALA A 188 18.31 2.06 -2.88
N VAL A 189 17.81 0.89 -2.47
CA VAL A 189 18.61 -0.21 -1.89
C VAL A 189 19.31 -1.11 -2.91
N ASN A 190 19.07 -0.91 -4.21
CA ASN A 190 19.66 -1.66 -5.31
C ASN A 190 20.73 -0.86 -6.08
N LYS A 191 21.23 0.23 -5.51
CA LYS A 191 22.31 1.05 -6.08
C LYS A 191 23.70 0.55 -5.68
#